data_AF-A0A2T3B4Z6-F1
#
_entry.id   AF-A0A2T3B4Z6-F1
#
_cell.length_a   1.000
_cell.length_b   1.000
_cell.length_c   1.000
_cell.angle_alpha   90.00
_cell.angle_beta   90.00
_cell.angle_gamma   90.00
#
_symmetry.space_group_name_H-M   'P 1'
#
loop_
_entity.id
_entity.type
_entity.pdbx_description
1 polymer ?
#
loop_
_entity_poly.entity_id
_entity_poly.type
_entity_poly.pdbx_seq_one_letter_code
_entity_poly.pdbx_strand_id
1 'polypeptide(L)'
;TTTATPPSFALFTNLPRELREQIWRETLPTDSGSTLFPYRKGCWTVRDPAKGETGFEPGFPDHLELLFLYESLDKLHFDIPIFFVNSEARDIATTWLREKGLEVKVYPGPVPRHQQPWCTFARTFRPHRDILYVPDGKSADFYSEPIDCITQPKYDGYNYNTTCEVSRLAISETLFTEGIFLEELLQFWNYRVKELFIIVGPQPEEAWTDSEDSMLARWELESWNGGSYRW
;
A
#
# COMPACT_ATOMS: atom_id res chain seq x y z
N THR A 1 -36.09 3.02 -35.28
CA THR A 1 -35.02 3.07 -34.26
C THR A 1 -35.42 2.12 -33.15
N THR A 2 -34.81 0.94 -33.09
CA THR A 2 -35.22 -0.14 -32.18
C THR A 2 -34.50 0.05 -30.84
N THR A 3 -35.23 0.45 -29.80
CA THR A 3 -34.74 0.51 -28.43
C THR A 3 -34.50 -0.90 -27.91
N ALA A 4 -33.25 -1.34 -27.86
CA ALA A 4 -32.86 -2.57 -27.18
C ALA A 4 -33.05 -2.39 -25.67
N THR A 5 -33.98 -3.15 -25.09
CA THR A 5 -34.16 -3.25 -23.65
C THR A 5 -32.85 -3.75 -23.03
N PRO A 6 -32.31 -3.12 -21.98
CA PRO A 6 -31.09 -3.61 -21.33
C PRO A 6 -31.33 -5.04 -20.83
N PRO A 7 -30.37 -5.95 -21.00
CA PRO A 7 -30.52 -7.33 -20.58
C PRO A 7 -30.76 -7.38 -19.06
N SER A 8 -32.00 -7.66 -18.68
CA SER A 8 -32.39 -7.94 -17.31
C SER A 8 -31.87 -9.32 -16.94
N PHE A 9 -31.04 -9.40 -15.91
CA PHE A 9 -30.49 -10.66 -15.38
C PHE A 9 -31.56 -11.40 -14.55
N ALA A 10 -32.73 -11.63 -15.14
CA ALA A 10 -33.95 -12.09 -14.49
C ALA A 10 -33.85 -13.48 -13.84
N LEU A 11 -32.84 -14.27 -14.22
CA LEU A 11 -32.63 -15.62 -13.69
C LEU A 11 -31.87 -15.62 -12.36
N PHE A 12 -31.08 -14.58 -12.06
CA PHE A 12 -30.27 -14.56 -10.83
C PHE A 12 -31.16 -14.55 -9.59
N THR A 13 -32.25 -13.78 -9.60
CA THR A 13 -33.22 -13.71 -8.49
C THR A 13 -33.94 -15.03 -8.22
N ASN A 14 -33.95 -15.96 -9.18
CA ASN A 14 -34.59 -17.27 -9.04
C ASN A 14 -33.66 -18.30 -8.37
N LEU A 15 -32.38 -17.96 -8.15
CA LEU A 15 -31.47 -18.81 -7.43
C LEU A 15 -31.79 -18.79 -5.92
N PRO A 16 -31.66 -19.95 -5.24
CA PRO A 16 -31.59 -20.00 -3.78
C PRO A 16 -30.63 -18.95 -3.24
N ARG A 17 -30.97 -18.40 -2.06
CA ARG A 17 -30.21 -17.32 -1.44
C ARG A 17 -28.73 -17.68 -1.26
N GLU A 18 -28.48 -18.91 -0.85
CA GLU A 18 -27.14 -19.45 -0.61
C GLU A 18 -26.26 -19.37 -1.87
N LEU A 19 -26.84 -19.68 -3.04
CA LEU A 19 -26.14 -19.60 -4.32
C LEU A 19 -25.90 -18.15 -4.75
N ARG A 20 -26.85 -17.24 -4.50
CA ARG A 20 -26.67 -15.82 -4.78
C ARG A 20 -25.56 -15.22 -3.91
N GLU A 21 -25.58 -15.52 -2.61
CA GLU A 21 -24.54 -15.07 -1.68
C GLU A 21 -23.17 -15.62 -2.07
N GLN A 22 -23.10 -16.89 -2.47
CA GLN A 22 -21.85 -17.48 -2.97
C GLN A 22 -21.36 -16.77 -4.23
N ILE A 23 -22.21 -16.55 -5.23
CA ILE A 23 -21.82 -15.83 -6.46
C ILE A 23 -21.30 -14.43 -6.12
N TRP A 24 -21.99 -13.68 -5.25
CA TRP A 24 -21.52 -12.36 -4.83
C TRP A 24 -20.17 -12.40 -4.10
N ARG A 25 -19.92 -13.43 -3.29
CA ARG A 25 -18.62 -13.59 -2.64
C ARG A 25 -17.52 -13.89 -3.64
N GLU A 26 -17.78 -14.75 -4.63
CA GLU A 26 -16.81 -15.12 -5.66
C GLU A 26 -16.49 -13.96 -6.63
N THR A 27 -17.38 -12.97 -6.74
CA THR A 27 -17.14 -11.76 -7.54
C THR A 27 -16.31 -10.69 -6.83
N LEU A 28 -16.05 -10.85 -5.53
CA LEU A 28 -15.21 -9.91 -4.80
C LEU A 28 -13.74 -10.09 -5.18
N PRO A 29 -12.92 -9.03 -5.08
CA PRO A 29 -11.49 -9.16 -5.34
C PRO A 29 -10.85 -10.23 -4.45
N THR A 30 -10.04 -11.10 -5.06
CA THR A 30 -9.23 -12.08 -4.32
C THR A 30 -8.21 -11.34 -3.45
N ASP A 31 -8.04 -11.80 -2.20
CA ASP A 31 -7.00 -11.31 -1.29
C ASP A 31 -5.74 -12.17 -1.48
N SER A 32 -4.85 -11.68 -2.32
CA SER A 32 -3.56 -12.29 -2.65
C SER A 32 -2.51 -12.22 -1.52
N GLY A 33 -2.86 -11.66 -0.36
CA GLY A 33 -1.98 -11.60 0.80
C GLY A 33 -1.09 -10.36 0.79
N SER A 34 -0.12 -10.25 -0.13
CA SER A 34 0.88 -9.17 -0.14
C SER A 34 0.75 -8.29 -1.40
N THR A 35 0.77 -6.97 -1.20
CA THR A 35 0.71 -5.99 -2.29
C THR A 35 1.92 -5.06 -2.24
N LEU A 36 2.41 -4.65 -3.42
CA LEU A 36 3.44 -3.62 -3.55
C LEU A 36 2.85 -2.23 -3.29
N PHE A 37 3.54 -1.42 -2.50
CA PHE A 37 3.26 0.00 -2.32
C PHE A 37 4.48 0.81 -2.77
N PRO A 38 4.35 1.76 -3.70
CA PRO A 38 5.45 2.62 -4.07
C PRO A 38 5.89 3.49 -2.89
N TYR A 39 7.19 3.56 -2.66
CA TYR A 39 7.78 4.59 -1.85
C TYR A 39 7.56 5.96 -2.48
N ARG A 40 7.26 6.94 -1.62
CA ARG A 40 7.26 8.35 -1.95
C ARG A 40 7.97 9.13 -0.86
N LYS A 41 8.58 10.25 -1.25
CA LYS A 41 9.20 11.19 -0.30
C LYS A 41 8.14 11.81 0.61
N GLY A 42 8.53 12.13 1.84
CA GLY A 42 7.68 12.69 2.89
C GLY A 42 7.18 11.65 3.89
N CYS A 43 7.73 10.43 3.87
CA CYS A 43 7.39 9.37 4.82
C CYS A 43 8.28 9.39 6.07
N TRP A 44 9.38 10.13 6.09
CA TRP A 44 10.23 10.23 7.27
C TRP A 44 9.92 11.49 8.10
N THR A 45 9.92 11.34 9.42
CA THR A 45 9.74 12.45 10.35
C THR A 45 10.61 12.31 11.59
N VAL A 46 10.96 13.42 12.21
CA VAL A 46 11.65 13.44 13.51
C VAL A 46 10.64 13.83 14.59
N ARG A 47 10.54 13.02 15.64
CA ARG A 47 9.67 13.28 16.80
C ARG A 47 10.40 13.08 18.12
N ASP A 48 9.90 13.73 19.16
CA ASP A 48 10.32 13.49 20.55
C ASP A 48 9.46 12.34 21.11
N PRO A 49 10.06 11.18 21.45
CA PRO A 49 9.31 10.04 21.97
C PRO A 49 8.76 10.35 23.36
N ALA A 50 7.45 10.14 23.57
CA ALA A 50 6.85 10.41 24.88
C ALA A 50 7.33 9.39 25.93
N LYS A 51 7.32 9.78 27.21
CA LYS A 51 7.70 8.89 28.32
C LYS A 51 6.87 7.60 28.29
N GLY A 52 7.54 6.46 28.12
CA GLY A 52 6.93 5.13 28.06
C GLY A 52 6.71 4.60 26.64
N GLU A 53 7.02 5.39 25.61
CA GLU A 53 7.04 4.92 24.23
C GLU A 53 8.33 4.17 23.90
N THR A 54 8.25 3.32 22.88
CA THR A 54 9.43 2.64 22.33
C THR A 54 10.40 3.70 21.80
N GLY A 55 11.67 3.65 22.22
CA GLY A 55 12.67 4.67 21.87
C GLY A 55 12.83 5.80 22.89
N PHE A 56 11.97 5.91 23.91
CA PHE A 56 12.20 6.81 25.03
C PHE A 56 13.35 6.30 25.92
N GLU A 57 14.44 7.05 26.00
CA GLU A 57 15.58 6.73 26.86
C GLU A 57 15.63 7.67 28.09
N PRO A 58 15.28 7.18 29.29
CA PRO A 58 15.31 8.01 30.49
C PRO A 58 16.73 8.51 30.78
N GLY A 59 16.91 9.83 30.90
CA GLY A 59 18.20 10.44 31.19
C GLY A 59 18.95 10.96 29.97
N PHE A 60 18.39 10.78 28.76
CA PHE A 60 18.95 11.29 27.51
C PHE A 60 17.94 12.23 26.82
N PRO A 61 17.83 13.50 27.28
CA PRO A 61 16.85 14.45 26.73
C PRO A 61 17.11 14.83 25.27
N ASP A 62 18.32 14.55 24.76
CA ASP A 62 18.74 14.84 23.39
C ASP A 62 18.57 13.64 22.44
N HIS A 63 17.79 12.62 22.85
CA HIS A 63 17.49 11.45 22.00
C HIS A 63 16.12 11.63 21.33
N LEU A 64 16.15 11.91 20.03
CA LEU A 64 14.96 11.99 19.18
C LEU A 64 14.71 10.65 18.48
N GLU A 65 13.51 10.50 17.94
CA GLU A 65 13.15 9.35 17.10
C GLU A 65 12.98 9.80 15.66
N LEU A 66 13.70 9.14 14.75
CA LEU A 66 13.48 9.20 13.31
C LEU A 66 12.50 8.09 12.92
N LEU A 67 11.28 8.46 12.55
CA LEU A 67 10.16 7.55 12.33
C LEU A 67 9.75 7.50 10.86
N PHE A 68 9.58 6.30 10.32
CA PHE A 68 8.92 6.08 9.03
C PHE A 68 7.39 5.99 9.21
N LEU A 69 6.68 7.01 8.76
CA LEU A 69 5.22 7.13 8.74
C LEU A 69 4.64 6.41 7.52
N TYR A 70 4.44 5.10 7.64
CA TYR A 70 3.86 4.31 6.55
C TYR A 70 2.41 4.70 6.23
N GLU A 71 1.70 5.36 7.14
CA GLU A 71 0.37 5.95 6.92
C GLU A 71 0.41 7.11 5.92
N SER A 72 1.59 7.69 5.70
CA SER A 72 1.80 8.71 4.69
C SER A 72 1.92 8.10 3.29
N LEU A 73 2.09 6.79 3.13
CA LEU A 73 2.08 6.17 1.80
C LEU A 73 0.71 6.32 1.14
N ASP A 74 0.69 6.31 -0.19
CA ASP A 74 -0.56 6.37 -0.94
C ASP A 74 -1.43 5.14 -0.65
N LYS A 75 -2.74 5.35 -0.65
CA LYS A 75 -3.69 4.26 -0.38
C LYS A 75 -3.90 3.43 -1.64
N LEU A 76 -4.00 2.14 -1.46
CA LEU A 76 -4.35 1.22 -2.53
C LEU A 76 -5.86 1.27 -2.77
N HIS A 77 -6.27 1.62 -3.98
CA HIS A 77 -7.68 1.71 -4.36
C HIS A 77 -8.22 0.38 -4.90
N PHE A 78 -9.48 0.08 -4.58
CA PHE A 78 -10.17 -1.14 -4.99
C PHE A 78 -11.43 -0.77 -5.76
N ASP A 79 -11.63 -1.43 -6.90
CA ASP A 79 -12.92 -1.42 -7.58
C ASP A 79 -13.78 -2.55 -6.98
N ILE A 80 -14.98 -2.19 -6.53
CA ILE A 80 -15.95 -3.13 -5.97
C ILE A 80 -17.30 -2.84 -6.62
N PRO A 81 -17.48 -3.23 -7.91
CA PRO A 81 -18.69 -2.89 -8.66
C PRO A 81 -19.95 -3.43 -7.99
N ILE A 82 -19.86 -4.59 -7.34
CA ILE A 82 -21.01 -5.26 -6.72
C ILE A 82 -21.63 -4.44 -5.57
N PHE A 83 -20.87 -3.52 -4.97
CA PHE A 83 -21.37 -2.62 -3.93
C PHE A 83 -22.55 -1.75 -4.42
N PHE A 84 -22.63 -1.51 -5.73
CA PHE A 84 -23.64 -0.64 -6.35
C PHE A 84 -24.81 -1.40 -6.99
N VAL A 85 -24.77 -2.75 -7.02
CA VAL A 85 -25.74 -3.54 -7.78
C VAL A 85 -27.12 -3.61 -7.10
N ASN A 86 -27.18 -4.11 -5.87
CA ASN A 86 -28.42 -4.21 -5.08
C ASN A 86 -28.09 -4.29 -3.57
N SER A 87 -29.12 -4.36 -2.71
CA SER A 87 -28.91 -4.40 -1.25
C SER A 87 -28.18 -5.66 -0.77
N GLU A 88 -28.47 -6.82 -1.33
CA GLU A 88 -27.82 -8.08 -0.97
C GLU A 88 -26.32 -8.07 -1.32
N ALA A 89 -25.98 -7.67 -2.54
CA ALA A 89 -24.60 -7.55 -2.99
C ALA A 89 -23.84 -6.50 -2.18
N ARG A 90 -24.50 -5.40 -1.81
CA ARG A 90 -23.92 -4.36 -0.96
C ARG A 90 -23.64 -4.85 0.45
N ASP A 91 -24.53 -5.63 1.06
CA ASP A 91 -24.32 -6.17 2.41
C ASP A 91 -23.11 -7.12 2.44
N ILE A 92 -22.97 -7.95 1.40
CA ILE A 92 -21.83 -8.85 1.22
C ILE A 92 -20.54 -8.04 1.02
N ALA A 93 -20.56 -7.07 0.11
CA ALA A 93 -19.41 -6.20 -0.14
C ALA A 93 -18.99 -5.41 1.10
N THR A 94 -19.95 -4.89 1.87
CA THR A 94 -19.71 -4.16 3.12
C THR A 94 -19.07 -5.04 4.18
N THR A 95 -19.49 -6.30 4.27
CA THR A 95 -18.90 -7.29 5.17
C THR A 95 -17.45 -7.55 4.77
N TRP A 96 -17.20 -7.82 3.49
CA TRP A 96 -15.85 -8.04 2.97
C TRP A 96 -14.94 -6.82 3.16
N LEU A 97 -15.44 -5.61 2.89
CA LEU A 97 -14.71 -4.35 3.10
C LEU A 97 -14.21 -4.23 4.55
N ARG A 98 -15.06 -4.56 5.51
CA ARG A 98 -14.71 -4.55 6.94
C ARG A 98 -13.68 -5.61 7.28
N GLU A 99 -13.88 -6.84 6.81
CA GLU A 99 -12.92 -7.95 7.03
C GLU A 99 -11.54 -7.63 6.46
N LYS A 100 -11.51 -6.96 5.30
CA LYS A 100 -10.29 -6.54 4.64
C LYS A 100 -9.76 -5.20 5.15
N GLY A 101 -10.41 -4.55 6.11
CA GLY A 101 -9.98 -3.28 6.68
C GLY A 101 -9.82 -2.16 5.64
N LEU A 102 -10.71 -2.14 4.64
CA LEU A 102 -10.79 -1.07 3.66
C LEU A 102 -11.62 0.08 4.21
N GLU A 103 -11.17 1.29 3.94
CA GLU A 103 -11.90 2.52 4.19
C GLU A 103 -12.85 2.81 3.02
N VAL A 104 -14.05 3.31 3.35
CA VAL A 104 -15.01 3.81 2.37
C VAL A 104 -15.01 5.33 2.45
N LYS A 105 -14.50 5.99 1.42
CA LYS A 105 -14.54 7.45 1.32
C LYS A 105 -15.71 7.85 0.45
N VAL A 106 -16.69 8.52 1.04
CA VAL A 106 -17.87 9.05 0.34
C VAL A 106 -17.62 10.50 -0.03
N TYR A 107 -17.83 10.87 -1.30
CA TYR A 107 -17.68 12.25 -1.74
C TYR A 107 -19.03 12.99 -1.68
N PRO A 108 -19.17 14.01 -0.82
CA PRO A 108 -20.40 14.79 -0.77
C PRO A 108 -20.49 15.76 -1.97
N GLY A 109 -21.41 15.52 -2.88
CA GLY A 109 -21.71 16.46 -3.98
C GLY A 109 -22.56 15.84 -5.10
N PRO A 110 -23.20 16.65 -5.97
CA PRO A 110 -23.87 16.16 -7.17
C PRO A 110 -22.82 15.69 -8.18
N VAL A 111 -22.47 14.41 -8.12
CA VAL A 111 -21.61 13.79 -9.12
C VAL A 111 -22.40 13.68 -10.44
N PRO A 112 -21.86 14.12 -11.59
CA PRO A 112 -22.52 13.90 -12.87
C PRO A 112 -22.88 12.41 -13.02
N ARG A 113 -24.10 12.09 -13.47
CA ARG A 113 -24.62 10.71 -13.57
C ARG A 113 -23.73 9.72 -14.34
N HIS A 114 -22.72 10.22 -15.05
CA HIS A 114 -21.78 9.45 -15.85
C HIS A 114 -20.41 9.23 -15.18
N GLN A 115 -20.20 9.71 -13.96
CA GLN A 115 -18.95 9.55 -13.18
C GLN A 115 -19.23 8.87 -11.83
N GLN A 116 -19.93 7.73 -11.85
CA GLN A 116 -19.83 6.81 -10.71
C GLN A 116 -18.42 6.20 -10.68
N PRO A 117 -17.83 5.97 -9.49
CA PRO A 117 -18.52 5.90 -8.19
C PRO A 117 -18.41 7.16 -7.31
N TRP A 118 -19.50 7.47 -6.60
CA TRP A 118 -19.62 8.54 -5.58
C TRP A 118 -18.87 8.22 -4.27
N CYS A 119 -18.18 7.08 -4.23
CA CYS A 119 -17.30 6.67 -3.17
C CYS A 119 -16.10 5.89 -3.71
N THR A 120 -14.99 5.92 -2.98
CA THR A 120 -13.80 5.11 -3.26
C THR A 120 -13.55 4.15 -2.11
N PHE A 121 -13.04 2.97 -2.45
CA PHE A 121 -12.62 1.94 -1.51
C PHE A 121 -11.10 1.91 -1.49
N ALA A 122 -10.49 2.08 -0.32
CA ALA A 122 -9.04 2.17 -0.24
C ALA A 122 -8.47 1.49 1.01
N ARG A 123 -7.24 1.03 0.94
CA ARG A 123 -6.53 0.39 2.05
C ARG A 123 -5.17 1.06 2.25
N THR A 124 -4.81 1.29 3.51
CA THR A 124 -3.46 1.73 3.89
C THR A 124 -2.47 0.57 3.88
N PHE A 125 -1.19 0.92 3.83
CA PHE A 125 -0.08 -0.01 3.94
C PHE A 125 -0.12 -0.78 5.26
N ARG A 126 0.21 -2.09 5.22
CA ARG A 126 0.32 -2.97 6.37
C ARG A 126 1.77 -3.45 6.54
N PRO A 127 2.53 -2.92 7.52
CA PRO A 127 3.97 -3.18 7.64
C PRO A 127 4.41 -4.63 7.77
N HIS A 128 3.52 -5.49 8.28
CA HIS A 128 3.78 -6.90 8.51
C HIS A 128 3.38 -7.81 7.33
N ARG A 129 2.76 -7.24 6.28
CA ARG A 129 2.14 -8.01 5.19
C ARG A 129 2.51 -7.48 3.81
N ASP A 130 2.42 -6.17 3.64
CA ASP A 130 2.67 -5.50 2.37
C ASP A 130 4.16 -5.27 2.16
N ILE A 131 4.52 -4.96 0.92
CA ILE A 131 5.90 -4.81 0.48
C ILE A 131 6.09 -3.37 0.03
N LEU A 132 7.07 -2.67 0.61
CA LEU A 132 7.43 -1.33 0.15
C LEU A 132 8.33 -1.49 -1.08
N TYR A 133 7.87 -1.02 -2.23
CA TYR A 133 8.68 -0.99 -3.45
C TYR A 133 9.39 0.35 -3.56
N VAL A 134 10.68 0.35 -3.86
CA VAL A 134 11.46 1.56 -4.11
C VAL A 134 11.60 1.76 -5.61
N PRO A 135 10.93 2.78 -6.19
CA PRO A 135 11.08 3.09 -7.60
C PRO A 135 12.52 3.45 -7.96
N ASP A 136 12.96 3.09 -9.18
CA ASP A 136 14.32 3.37 -9.66
C ASP A 136 14.62 4.88 -9.59
N GLY A 137 13.69 5.69 -10.08
CA GLY A 137 13.76 7.15 -10.04
C GLY A 137 13.61 7.78 -8.65
N LYS A 138 13.34 6.97 -7.61
CA LYS A 138 13.17 7.41 -6.21
C LYS A 138 14.20 6.79 -5.26
N SER A 139 15.09 5.94 -5.75
CA SER A 139 16.18 5.34 -4.96
C SER A 139 17.01 6.40 -4.23
N ALA A 140 17.35 7.50 -4.91
CA ALA A 140 18.06 8.65 -4.34
C ALA A 140 17.34 9.28 -3.15
N ASP A 141 16.05 9.59 -3.33
CA ASP A 141 15.21 10.15 -2.27
C ASP A 141 15.07 9.18 -1.10
N PHE A 142 14.95 7.88 -1.39
CA PHE A 142 14.72 6.85 -0.38
C PHE A 142 15.83 6.76 0.67
N TYR A 143 17.09 6.84 0.24
CA TYR A 143 18.22 6.85 1.19
C TYR A 143 18.51 8.26 1.74
N SER A 144 18.29 9.33 0.96
CA SER A 144 18.67 10.68 1.40
C SER A 144 17.68 11.27 2.40
N GLU A 145 16.37 11.02 2.24
CA GLU A 145 15.33 11.60 3.07
C GLU A 145 15.56 11.44 4.59
N PRO A 146 15.87 10.24 5.12
CA PRO A 146 16.14 10.10 6.55
C PRO A 146 17.34 10.96 7.01
N ILE A 147 18.37 11.09 6.17
CA ILE A 147 19.55 11.93 6.43
C ILE A 147 19.17 13.41 6.40
N ASP A 148 18.39 13.82 5.40
CA ASP A 148 17.87 15.19 5.23
C ASP A 148 16.99 15.60 6.43
N CYS A 149 16.29 14.65 7.05
CA CYS A 149 15.49 14.87 8.25
C CYS A 149 16.36 15.20 9.48
N ILE A 150 17.42 14.44 9.72
CA ILE A 150 18.27 14.57 10.92
C ILE A 150 19.37 15.62 10.80
N THR A 151 19.75 16.00 9.58
CA THR A 151 20.77 17.04 9.32
C THR A 151 20.21 18.46 9.30
N GLN A 152 18.91 18.64 9.55
CA GLN A 152 18.32 19.97 9.64
C GLN A 152 18.94 20.75 10.81
N PRO A 153 19.25 22.06 10.65
CA PRO A 153 19.94 22.84 11.68
C PRO A 153 19.27 22.85 13.07
N LYS A 154 17.94 22.68 13.12
CA LYS A 154 17.18 22.61 14.38
C LYS A 154 17.44 21.33 15.19
N TYR A 155 18.03 20.31 14.59
CA TYR A 155 18.33 19.05 15.23
C TYR A 155 19.84 18.78 15.34
N ASP A 156 20.66 19.81 15.18
CA ASP A 156 22.11 19.70 15.40
C ASP A 156 22.41 19.33 16.86
N GLY A 157 23.33 18.38 17.06
CA GLY A 157 23.70 17.85 18.37
C GLY A 157 22.76 16.82 19.00
N TYR A 158 21.62 16.49 18.38
CA TYR A 158 20.74 15.42 18.84
C TYR A 158 21.24 14.04 18.40
N ASN A 159 20.96 13.02 19.21
CA ASN A 159 21.08 11.62 18.83
C ASN A 159 19.74 11.08 18.37
N TYR A 160 19.76 10.01 17.57
CA TYR A 160 18.53 9.46 16.98
C TYR A 160 18.45 7.96 17.16
N ASN A 161 17.27 7.48 17.55
CA ASN A 161 16.86 6.11 17.28
C ASN A 161 16.03 6.07 16.00
N THR A 162 16.23 5.06 15.16
CA THR A 162 15.47 4.88 13.93
C THR A 162 14.38 3.84 14.13
N THR A 163 13.13 4.23 13.89
CA THR A 163 11.97 3.33 13.94
C THR A 163 11.33 3.23 12.57
N CYS A 164 11.37 2.03 12.03
CA CYS A 164 10.67 1.64 10.81
C CYS A 164 10.06 0.26 11.03
N GLU A 165 8.76 0.13 10.74
CA GLU A 165 8.02 -1.14 10.82
C GLU A 165 8.05 -1.92 9.50
N VAL A 166 8.49 -1.30 8.41
CA VAL A 166 8.60 -1.92 7.11
C VAL A 166 9.63 -3.04 7.17
N SER A 167 9.17 -4.27 7.00
CA SER A 167 10.01 -5.47 7.06
C SER A 167 10.23 -6.15 5.71
N ARG A 168 9.49 -5.73 4.69
CA ARG A 168 9.51 -6.30 3.34
C ARG A 168 9.74 -5.19 2.33
N LEU A 169 10.79 -5.33 1.54
CA LEU A 169 11.20 -4.33 0.56
C LEU A 169 11.26 -4.97 -0.83
N ALA A 170 10.86 -4.23 -1.86
CA ALA A 170 11.07 -4.60 -3.25
C ALA A 170 11.91 -3.53 -3.96
N ILE A 171 12.84 -3.98 -4.81
CA ILE A 171 13.65 -3.13 -5.68
C ILE A 171 13.75 -3.76 -7.06
N SER A 172 14.15 -3.00 -8.07
CA SER A 172 14.44 -3.55 -9.40
C SER A 172 15.70 -4.41 -9.42
N GLU A 173 15.81 -5.27 -10.42
CA GLU A 173 17.05 -5.98 -10.74
C GLU A 173 18.22 -5.01 -10.98
N THR A 174 17.95 -3.85 -11.60
CA THR A 174 18.96 -2.80 -11.83
C THR A 174 19.56 -2.32 -10.51
N LEU A 175 18.73 -1.84 -9.58
CA LEU A 175 19.19 -1.36 -8.26
C LEU A 175 19.91 -2.45 -7.47
N PHE A 176 19.45 -3.70 -7.60
CA PHE A 176 20.11 -4.84 -6.97
C PHE A 176 21.52 -5.07 -7.54
N THR A 177 21.68 -5.04 -8.86
CA THR A 177 22.97 -5.29 -9.53
C THR A 177 23.98 -4.16 -9.39
N GLU A 178 23.53 -2.91 -9.25
CA GLU A 178 24.42 -1.75 -9.03
C GLU A 178 25.13 -1.80 -7.66
N GLY A 179 24.56 -2.51 -6.68
CA GLY A 179 25.19 -2.85 -5.39
C GLY A 179 25.28 -1.69 -4.38
N ILE A 180 25.49 -0.46 -4.84
CA ILE A 180 25.60 0.75 -3.99
C ILE A 180 24.34 0.92 -3.14
N PHE A 181 23.17 0.73 -3.74
CA PHE A 181 21.90 0.82 -3.04
C PHE A 181 21.79 -0.15 -1.86
N LEU A 182 22.28 -1.39 -2.01
CA LEU A 182 22.22 -2.40 -0.96
C LEU A 182 23.18 -2.08 0.20
N GLU A 183 24.37 -1.58 -0.10
CA GLU A 183 25.32 -1.16 0.94
C GLU A 183 24.75 -0.04 1.80
N GLU A 184 24.20 0.99 1.16
CA GLU A 184 23.55 2.11 1.84
C GLU A 184 22.31 1.64 2.62
N LEU A 185 21.47 0.82 2.00
CA LEU A 185 20.29 0.25 2.65
C LEU A 185 20.66 -0.50 3.93
N LEU A 186 21.65 -1.39 3.88
CA LEU A 186 22.06 -2.19 5.04
C LEU A 186 22.68 -1.35 6.15
N GLN A 187 23.43 -0.30 5.80
CA GLN A 187 24.04 0.61 6.78
C GLN A 187 23.00 1.46 7.51
N PHE A 188 22.01 2.01 6.79
CA PHE A 188 21.03 2.93 7.37
C PHE A 188 19.80 2.23 7.96
N TRP A 189 19.29 1.16 7.33
CA TRP A 189 18.04 0.51 7.75
C TRP A 189 18.22 -0.57 8.82
N ASN A 190 19.45 -0.79 9.28
CA ASN A 190 19.78 -1.49 10.53
C ASN A 190 18.94 -2.78 10.75
N TYR A 191 19.20 -3.82 9.94
CA TYR A 191 18.65 -5.19 10.08
C TYR A 191 17.12 -5.36 10.11
N ARG A 192 16.31 -4.31 9.88
CA ARG A 192 14.85 -4.42 10.01
C ARG A 192 14.16 -4.99 8.77
N VAL A 193 14.79 -4.87 7.60
CA VAL A 193 14.34 -5.54 6.38
C VAL A 193 14.62 -7.03 6.53
N LYS A 194 13.56 -7.84 6.57
CA LYS A 194 13.60 -9.30 6.72
C LYS A 194 13.48 -10.02 5.37
N GLU A 195 12.78 -9.42 4.43
CA GLU A 195 12.55 -9.97 3.10
C GLU A 195 12.86 -8.90 2.05
N LEU A 196 13.73 -9.24 1.10
CA LEU A 196 14.03 -8.42 -0.07
C LEU A 196 13.51 -9.14 -1.31
N PHE A 197 12.66 -8.45 -2.06
CA PHE A 197 12.12 -8.90 -3.34
C PHE A 197 12.86 -8.17 -4.46
N ILE A 198 13.22 -8.91 -5.52
CA ILE A 198 13.86 -8.35 -6.71
C ILE A 198 12.84 -8.43 -7.84
N ILE A 199 12.47 -7.29 -8.40
CA ILE A 199 11.56 -7.19 -9.53
C ILE A 199 12.37 -7.27 -10.82
N VAL A 200 12.15 -8.37 -11.55
CA VAL A 200 12.81 -8.66 -12.82
C VAL A 200 11.89 -8.23 -13.97
N GLY A 201 12.45 -7.52 -14.96
CA GLY A 201 11.72 -7.10 -16.15
C GLY A 201 11.08 -5.70 -16.04
N PRO A 202 9.94 -5.45 -16.72
CA PRO A 202 9.26 -4.15 -16.69
C PRO A 202 8.87 -3.75 -15.27
N GLN A 203 9.15 -2.50 -14.90
CA GLN A 203 8.92 -2.02 -13.54
C GLN A 203 7.46 -1.59 -13.32
N PRO A 204 6.91 -1.75 -12.10
CA PRO A 204 5.54 -1.37 -11.76
C PRO A 204 5.21 0.11 -11.99
N GLU A 205 6.22 0.98 -12.02
CA GLU A 205 6.14 2.43 -12.16
C GLU A 205 5.41 2.87 -13.43
N GLU A 206 5.57 2.13 -14.52
CA GLU A 206 4.87 2.43 -15.78
C GLU A 206 3.34 2.35 -15.63
N ALA A 207 2.87 1.60 -14.64
CA ALA A 207 1.45 1.42 -14.34
C ALA A 207 0.93 2.32 -13.20
N TRP A 208 1.82 3.04 -12.50
CA TRP A 208 1.46 3.96 -11.42
C TRP A 208 1.57 5.40 -11.91
N THR A 209 0.49 5.94 -12.48
CA THR A 209 0.47 7.35 -12.87
C THR A 209 0.29 8.27 -11.65
N ASP A 210 0.91 9.45 -11.64
CA ASP A 210 0.78 10.49 -10.59
C ASP A 210 -0.61 11.18 -10.55
N SER A 211 -1.69 10.52 -11.00
CA SER A 211 -3.03 11.12 -10.93
C SER A 211 -3.74 10.74 -9.62
N GLU A 212 -4.45 11.69 -9.00
CA GLU A 212 -5.32 11.41 -7.84
C GLU A 212 -6.43 10.37 -8.16
N ASP A 213 -6.66 10.11 -9.45
CA ASP A 213 -7.57 9.08 -10.00
C ASP A 213 -6.85 7.80 -10.46
N SER A 214 -5.51 7.75 -10.31
CA SER A 214 -4.69 6.58 -10.63
C SER A 214 -4.97 5.50 -9.60
N MET A 215 -5.89 4.61 -9.94
CA MET A 215 -5.96 3.32 -9.26
C MET A 215 -4.61 2.65 -9.42
N LEU A 216 -3.79 2.68 -8.36
CA LEU A 216 -2.50 1.98 -8.34
C LEU A 216 -2.75 0.56 -8.85
N ALA A 217 -2.17 0.24 -10.01
CA ALA A 217 -2.23 -1.10 -10.56
C ALA A 217 -1.79 -2.07 -9.47
N ARG A 218 -2.68 -3.00 -9.13
CA ARG A 218 -2.51 -3.91 -8.01
C ARG A 218 -1.55 -5.02 -8.43
N TRP A 219 -0.33 -4.94 -7.93
CA TRP A 219 0.67 -6.00 -8.08
C TRP A 219 0.58 -6.95 -6.91
N GLU A 220 0.26 -8.20 -7.22
CA GLU A 220 0.07 -9.26 -6.26
C GLU A 220 1.21 -10.28 -6.41
N LEU A 221 1.75 -10.75 -5.29
CA LEU A 221 2.72 -11.83 -5.32
C LEU A 221 1.98 -13.13 -5.68
N GLU A 222 2.15 -13.60 -6.91
CA GLU A 222 1.74 -14.95 -7.26
C GLU A 222 2.61 -15.92 -6.47
N SER A 223 1.99 -16.87 -5.76
CA SER A 223 2.69 -17.80 -4.89
C SER A 223 3.67 -18.66 -5.69
N TRP A 224 4.93 -18.26 -5.68
CA TRP A 224 5.98 -19.02 -6.33
C TRP A 224 6.44 -20.14 -5.40
N ASN A 225 6.03 -21.38 -5.71
CA ASN A 225 6.60 -22.58 -5.12
C ASN A 225 8.03 -22.79 -5.66
N GLY A 226 9.02 -22.04 -5.16
CA GLY A 226 10.41 -22.31 -5.54
C GLY A 226 11.41 -21.23 -5.18
N GLY A 227 12.07 -21.38 -4.04
CA GLY A 227 13.32 -20.66 -3.82
C GLY A 227 14.35 -21.04 -4.89
N SER A 228 15.06 -20.05 -5.44
CA SER A 228 16.34 -20.32 -6.05
C SER A 228 17.30 -19.15 -5.86
N TYR A 229 18.40 -19.43 -5.18
CA TYR A 229 19.65 -18.69 -5.31
C TYR A 229 20.39 -19.23 -6.52
N ARG A 230 20.96 -18.37 -7.36
CA ARG A 230 22.00 -18.77 -8.31
C ARG A 230 23.16 -17.77 -8.26
N TRP A 231 24.34 -18.37 -8.19
CA TRP A 231 25.67 -17.79 -7.99
C TRP A 231 26.04 -16.73 -9.02
#